data_AF-A0A952LWN3-F1
#
_entry.id   AF-A0A952LWN3-F1
#
_cell.length_a   1.000
_cell.length_b   1.000
_cell.length_c   1.000
_cell.angle_alpha   90.00
_cell.angle_beta   90.00
_cell.angle_gamma   90.00
#
_symmetry.space_group_name_H-M   'P 1'
#
loop_
_entity.id
_entity.type
_entity.pdbx_description
1 polymer ?
#
loop_
_entity_poly.entity_id
_entity_poly.type
_entity_poly.pdbx_seq_one_letter_code
_entity_poly.pdbx_strand_id
1 'polypeptide(L)'
;MADNNDNPRFYEKDPIVFQAVEALFCFPHDFQSIISEGLAEIAERECKASELQKEFKSVGYEKVMALHKSKRKGRPYDHNPQTHKMMNYLMLLSDDHRRLMARETLQLLAHIQEYLSMCKEYQSDTSERTIRTLTGTYVAYGSKATQDLLQNVKKQLLQTWASRNQKITGRDEGMAVSGE
;
A
#
# COMPACT_ATOMS: atom_id res chain seq x y z
N MET A 1 14.28 -29.45 22.09
CA MET A 1 12.81 -29.56 22.19
C MET A 1 12.26 -28.17 21.93
N ALA A 2 11.69 -27.96 20.75
CA ALA A 2 11.22 -26.66 20.29
C ALA A 2 9.88 -26.35 20.94
N ASP A 3 9.83 -25.22 21.64
CA ASP A 3 8.64 -24.66 22.26
C ASP A 3 7.80 -24.01 21.14
N ASN A 4 7.11 -24.82 20.34
CA ASN A 4 6.19 -24.37 19.30
C ASN A 4 4.91 -23.83 19.96
N ASN A 5 5.02 -22.61 20.47
CA ASN A 5 3.88 -21.81 20.85
C ASN A 5 3.27 -21.19 19.56
N ASP A 6 2.73 -22.04 18.69
CA ASP A 6 2.05 -21.66 17.43
C ASP A 6 0.65 -21.12 17.71
N ASN A 7 0.58 -20.06 18.50
CA ASN A 7 -0.63 -19.26 18.58
C ASN A 7 -0.64 -18.32 17.37
N PRO A 8 -1.57 -18.48 16.41
CA PRO A 8 -1.61 -17.65 15.20
C PRO A 8 -1.72 -16.17 15.57
N ARG A 9 -0.99 -15.33 14.82
CA ARG A 9 -1.03 -13.87 14.97
C ARG A 9 -2.48 -13.39 14.85
N PHE A 10 -2.79 -12.25 15.44
CA PHE A 10 -4.18 -11.77 15.48
C PHE A 10 -4.82 -11.66 14.09
N TYR A 11 -4.05 -11.28 13.07
CA TYR A 11 -4.50 -11.13 11.69
C TYR A 11 -4.52 -12.45 10.89
N GLU A 12 -3.85 -13.50 11.36
CA GLU A 12 -3.86 -14.84 10.73
C GLU A 12 -5.15 -15.61 11.04
N LYS A 13 -5.93 -15.15 12.02
CA LYS A 13 -7.19 -15.79 12.44
C LYS A 13 -8.33 -15.55 11.46
N ASP A 14 -8.25 -14.49 10.66
CA ASP A 14 -9.25 -14.15 9.65
C ASP A 14 -8.61 -14.18 8.26
N PRO A 15 -9.06 -15.06 7.34
CA PRO A 15 -8.44 -15.21 6.02
C PRO A 15 -8.37 -13.92 5.20
N ILE A 16 -9.38 -13.04 5.28
CA ILE A 16 -9.36 -11.81 4.47
C ILE A 16 -8.37 -10.79 5.03
N VAL A 17 -8.25 -10.74 6.37
CA VAL A 17 -7.32 -9.85 7.05
C VAL A 17 -5.89 -10.34 6.82
N PHE A 18 -5.67 -11.65 6.89
CA PHE A 18 -4.39 -12.26 6.54
C PHE A 18 -3.98 -11.93 5.12
N GLN A 19 -4.86 -12.15 4.14
CA GLN A 19 -4.60 -11.86 2.75
C GLN A 19 -4.25 -10.37 2.52
N ALA A 20 -4.98 -9.45 3.14
CA ALA A 20 -4.73 -8.02 3.01
C ALA A 20 -3.36 -7.61 3.56
N VAL A 21 -2.99 -8.15 4.73
CA VAL A 21 -1.69 -7.85 5.37
C VAL A 21 -0.53 -8.44 4.57
N GLU A 22 -0.64 -9.70 4.12
CA GLU A 22 0.39 -10.32 3.29
C GLU A 22 0.55 -9.61 1.95
N ALA A 23 -0.56 -9.22 1.31
CA ALA A 23 -0.53 -8.46 0.06
C ALA A 23 0.20 -7.12 0.21
N LEU A 24 0.01 -6.43 1.35
CA LEU A 24 0.74 -5.18 1.65
C LEU A 24 2.25 -5.44 1.77
N PHE A 25 2.67 -6.55 2.40
CA PHE A 25 4.09 -6.87 2.56
C PHE A 25 4.81 -7.31 1.28
N CYS A 26 4.08 -7.62 0.21
CA CYS A 26 4.67 -7.87 -1.11
C CYS A 26 5.19 -6.59 -1.81
N PHE A 27 4.85 -5.40 -1.32
CA PHE A 27 5.31 -4.14 -1.91
C PHE A 27 6.70 -3.73 -1.37
N PRO A 28 7.48 -2.93 -2.11
CA PRO A 28 8.68 -2.27 -1.59
C PRO A 28 8.39 -1.45 -0.32
N HIS A 29 9.36 -1.36 0.60
CA HIS A 29 9.19 -0.69 1.90
C HIS A 29 8.73 0.77 1.81
N ASP A 30 9.19 1.51 0.81
CA ASP A 30 8.78 2.91 0.62
C ASP A 30 7.29 3.01 0.25
N PHE A 31 6.81 2.08 -0.58
CA PHE A 31 5.39 2.00 -0.95
C PHE A 31 4.55 1.51 0.22
N GLN A 32 5.03 0.50 0.96
CA GLN A 32 4.39 0.05 2.20
C GLN A 32 4.17 1.22 3.16
N SER A 33 5.16 2.11 3.31
CA SER A 33 5.09 3.31 4.15
C SER A 33 3.92 4.21 3.75
N ILE A 34 3.86 4.59 2.46
CA ILE A 34 2.85 5.47 1.90
C ILE A 34 1.45 4.87 2.05
N ILE A 35 1.31 3.59 1.71
CA ILE A 35 0.04 2.87 1.77
C ILE A 35 -0.43 2.74 3.23
N SER A 36 0.48 2.39 4.14
CA SER A 36 0.17 2.24 5.57
C SER A 36 -0.25 3.56 6.20
N GLU A 37 0.36 4.67 5.80
CA GLU A 37 -0.03 6.02 6.22
C GLU A 37 -1.49 6.31 5.82
N GLY A 38 -1.84 6.10 4.54
CA GLY A 38 -3.22 6.28 4.08
C GLY A 38 -4.23 5.34 4.74
N LEU A 39 -3.87 4.07 4.96
CA LEU A 39 -4.75 3.12 5.66
C LEU A 39 -4.93 3.47 7.14
N ALA A 40 -3.91 4.05 7.78
CA ALA A 40 -4.03 4.55 9.14
C ALA A 40 -5.04 5.71 9.21
N GLU A 41 -5.07 6.61 8.22
CA GLU A 41 -6.07 7.68 8.14
C GLU A 41 -7.50 7.14 7.98
N ILE A 42 -7.70 6.11 7.14
CA ILE A 42 -9.00 5.43 7.02
C ILE A 42 -9.41 4.79 8.35
N ALA A 43 -8.50 4.10 9.03
CA ALA A 43 -8.78 3.48 10.32
C ALA A 43 -9.14 4.53 11.40
N GLU A 44 -8.50 5.70 11.36
CA GLU A 44 -8.82 6.80 12.27
C GLU A 44 -10.21 7.39 11.99
N ARG A 45 -10.55 7.60 10.72
CA ARG A 45 -11.82 8.22 10.31
C ARG A 45 -13.01 7.26 10.45
N GLU A 46 -12.90 6.06 9.91
CA GLU A 46 -14.02 5.12 9.80
C GLU A 46 -14.18 4.24 11.05
N CYS A 47 -13.07 3.94 11.73
CA CYS A 47 -13.06 2.97 12.84
C CYS A 47 -12.67 3.58 14.18
N LYS A 48 -12.45 4.90 14.25
CA LYS A 48 -12.03 5.65 15.45
C LYS A 48 -10.77 5.06 16.12
N ALA A 49 -9.85 4.53 15.31
CA ALA A 49 -8.69 3.78 15.83
C ALA A 49 -7.79 4.61 16.78
N SER A 50 -7.70 5.92 16.57
CA SER A 50 -6.95 6.83 17.46
C SER A 50 -7.58 6.97 18.85
N GLU A 51 -8.91 7.00 18.94
CA GLU A 51 -9.64 7.06 20.22
C GLU A 51 -9.46 5.75 20.99
N LEU A 52 -9.68 4.61 20.31
CA LEU A 52 -9.42 3.28 20.87
C LEU A 52 -7.97 3.17 21.37
N GLN A 53 -6.98 3.63 20.61
CA GLN A 53 -5.60 3.60 21.05
C GLN A 53 -5.36 4.44 22.32
N LYS A 54 -6.02 5.59 22.48
CA LYS A 54 -5.92 6.44 23.69
C LYS A 54 -6.57 5.75 24.89
N GLU A 55 -7.75 5.17 24.71
CA GLU A 55 -8.45 4.41 25.75
C GLU A 55 -7.64 3.20 26.22
N PHE A 56 -7.05 2.44 25.29
CA PHE A 56 -6.18 1.31 25.66
C PHE A 56 -4.90 1.74 26.39
N LYS A 57 -4.36 2.93 26.10
CA LYS A 57 -3.22 3.49 26.84
C LYS A 57 -3.60 3.93 28.25
N SER A 58 -4.82 4.39 28.48
CA SER A 58 -5.29 4.83 29.81
C SER A 58 -5.68 3.67 30.73
N VAL A 59 -6.05 2.50 30.20
CA VAL A 59 -6.50 1.33 31.00
C VAL A 59 -5.34 0.52 31.62
N GLY A 60 -4.08 0.79 31.27
CA GLY A 60 -2.92 0.24 31.98
C GLY A 60 -2.10 -0.78 31.18
N TYR A 61 -0.86 -0.37 30.92
CA TYR A 61 0.42 -1.03 30.59
C TYR A 61 0.50 -2.52 30.19
N GLU A 62 -0.28 -3.47 30.72
CA GLU A 62 -0.03 -4.90 30.53
C GLU A 62 -0.45 -5.45 29.15
N LYS A 63 -1.53 -4.94 28.54
CA LYS A 63 -1.88 -5.25 27.14
C LYS A 63 -1.04 -4.44 26.14
N VAL A 64 -0.66 -3.22 26.51
CA VAL A 64 0.27 -2.37 25.73
C VAL A 64 1.67 -3.01 25.67
N MET A 65 2.07 -3.74 26.71
CA MET A 65 3.29 -4.54 26.71
C MET A 65 3.26 -5.70 25.71
N ALA A 66 2.12 -6.25 25.27
CA ALA A 66 2.09 -7.22 24.17
C ALA A 66 2.36 -6.56 22.80
N LEU A 67 1.88 -5.33 22.62
CA LEU A 67 2.21 -4.46 21.47
C LEU A 67 3.69 -4.05 21.48
N HIS A 68 4.27 -3.77 22.64
CA HIS A 68 5.67 -3.35 22.78
C HIS A 68 6.68 -4.51 22.88
N LYS A 69 6.35 -5.65 23.50
CA LYS A 69 7.19 -6.87 23.54
C LYS A 69 7.33 -7.49 22.15
N SER A 70 6.43 -7.18 21.21
CA SER A 70 6.58 -7.47 19.77
C SER A 70 7.93 -7.01 19.22
N LYS A 71 8.44 -5.85 19.66
CA LYS A 71 9.72 -5.29 19.18
C LYS A 71 10.93 -6.19 19.41
N ARG A 72 10.86 -7.17 20.34
CA ARG A 72 11.95 -8.13 20.58
C ARG A 72 11.98 -9.30 19.58
N LYS A 73 10.90 -9.55 18.84
CA LYS A 73 10.86 -10.50 17.72
C LYS A 73 10.75 -9.66 16.45
N GLY A 74 11.85 -9.11 15.93
CA GLY A 74 11.86 -8.15 14.83
C GLY A 74 10.91 -8.50 13.69
N ARG A 75 9.68 -7.97 13.72
CA ARG A 75 8.66 -8.29 12.73
C ARG A 75 8.95 -7.50 11.45
N PRO A 76 8.50 -7.97 10.28
CA PRO A 76 8.72 -7.25 9.02
C PRO A 76 8.30 -5.78 9.07
N TYR A 77 7.24 -5.49 9.83
CA TYR A 77 6.66 -4.16 9.97
C TYR A 77 7.19 -3.33 11.15
N ASP A 78 8.07 -3.85 12.01
CA ASP A 78 8.57 -3.09 13.18
C ASP A 78 9.58 -2.00 12.79
N HIS A 79 10.17 -2.10 11.59
CA HIS A 79 11.18 -1.16 11.08
C HIS A 79 10.55 0.05 10.37
N ASN A 80 9.29 -0.05 9.96
CA ASN A 80 8.54 1.05 9.35
C ASN A 80 7.52 1.62 10.36
N PRO A 81 7.70 2.86 10.84
CA PRO A 81 6.78 3.46 11.82
C PRO A 81 5.32 3.53 11.35
N GLN A 82 5.07 3.77 10.07
CA GLN A 82 3.71 3.88 9.52
C GLN A 82 3.04 2.52 9.45
N THR A 83 3.76 1.51 8.97
CA THR A 83 3.25 0.14 8.93
C THR A 83 3.05 -0.41 10.34
N HIS A 84 3.96 -0.13 11.27
CA HIS A 84 3.78 -0.49 12.68
C HIS A 84 2.52 0.17 13.28
N LYS A 85 2.28 1.47 13.01
CA LYS A 85 1.08 2.18 13.45
C LYS A 85 -0.20 1.52 12.89
N MET A 86 -0.24 1.24 11.59
CA MET A 86 -1.37 0.57 10.92
C MET A 86 -1.64 -0.81 11.52
N MET A 87 -0.60 -1.62 11.74
CA MET A 87 -0.74 -2.94 12.36
C MET A 87 -1.25 -2.87 13.81
N ASN A 88 -0.81 -1.86 14.57
CA ASN A 88 -1.32 -1.63 15.92
C ASN A 88 -2.81 -1.24 15.90
N TYR A 89 -3.24 -0.43 14.93
CA TYR A 89 -4.67 -0.13 14.75
C TYR A 89 -5.46 -1.40 14.44
N LEU A 90 -5.07 -2.18 13.44
CA LEU A 90 -5.75 -3.44 13.12
C LEU A 90 -5.89 -4.38 14.33
N MET A 91 -4.89 -4.41 15.21
CA MET A 91 -4.94 -5.24 16.41
C MET A 91 -6.00 -4.78 17.42
N LEU A 92 -6.24 -3.47 17.51
CA LEU A 92 -7.20 -2.85 18.44
C LEU A 92 -8.64 -2.87 17.91
N LEU A 93 -8.83 -2.96 16.60
CA LEU A 93 -10.15 -2.96 15.97
C LEU A 93 -10.96 -4.22 16.32
N SER A 94 -12.29 -4.08 16.30
CA SER A 94 -13.23 -5.21 16.31
C SER A 94 -13.07 -6.07 15.04
N ASP A 95 -13.60 -7.28 15.04
CA ASP A 95 -13.53 -8.16 13.86
C ASP A 95 -14.19 -7.55 12.63
N ASP A 96 -15.33 -6.88 12.79
CA ASP A 96 -16.02 -6.21 11.68
C ASP A 96 -15.19 -5.04 11.11
N HIS A 97 -14.61 -4.22 11.97
CA HIS A 97 -13.73 -3.12 11.53
C HIS A 97 -12.43 -3.65 10.92
N ARG A 98 -11.87 -4.77 11.41
CA ARG A 98 -10.73 -5.44 10.76
C ARG A 98 -11.08 -5.91 9.36
N ARG A 99 -12.25 -6.51 9.16
CA ARG A 99 -12.72 -6.97 7.84
C ARG A 99 -12.97 -5.80 6.90
N LEU A 100 -13.53 -4.69 7.40
CA LEU A 100 -13.66 -3.46 6.63
C LEU A 100 -12.28 -2.96 6.18
N MET A 101 -11.33 -2.81 7.11
CA MET A 101 -9.97 -2.37 6.79
C MET A 101 -9.26 -3.31 5.81
N ALA A 102 -9.48 -4.63 5.91
CA ALA A 102 -8.92 -5.58 4.97
C ALA A 102 -9.46 -5.36 3.55
N ARG A 103 -10.76 -5.07 3.39
CA ARG A 103 -11.36 -4.73 2.08
C ARG A 103 -10.80 -3.44 1.53
N GLU A 104 -10.70 -2.39 2.36
CA GLU A 104 -10.11 -1.11 1.96
C GLU A 104 -8.64 -1.27 1.53
N THR A 105 -7.88 -2.08 2.27
CA THR A 105 -6.51 -2.43 1.93
C THR A 105 -6.44 -3.10 0.56
N LEU A 106 -7.19 -4.19 0.35
CA LEU A 106 -7.16 -4.93 -0.90
C LEU A 106 -7.59 -4.08 -2.11
N GLN A 107 -8.59 -3.22 -1.96
CA GLN A 107 -9.03 -2.32 -3.04
C GLN A 107 -7.96 -1.28 -3.38
N LEU A 108 -7.36 -0.63 -2.39
CA LEU A 108 -6.26 0.30 -2.63
C LEU A 108 -5.05 -0.39 -3.28
N LEU A 109 -4.68 -1.59 -2.79
CA LEU A 109 -3.58 -2.36 -3.37
C LEU A 109 -3.85 -2.74 -4.83
N ALA A 110 -5.10 -3.06 -5.20
CA ALA A 110 -5.46 -3.34 -6.58
C ALA A 110 -5.22 -2.13 -7.51
N HIS A 111 -5.60 -0.92 -7.08
CA HIS A 111 -5.32 0.32 -7.82
C HIS A 111 -3.82 0.55 -8.03
N ILE A 112 -3.02 0.30 -7.00
CA ILE A 112 -1.57 0.46 -7.06
C ILE A 112 -0.95 -0.62 -7.96
N GLN A 113 -1.43 -1.87 -7.89
CA GLN A 113 -0.98 -2.94 -8.79
C GLN A 113 -1.30 -2.64 -10.25
N GLU A 114 -2.47 -2.05 -10.55
CA GLU A 114 -2.81 -1.60 -11.90
C GLU A 114 -1.79 -0.55 -12.38
N TYR A 115 -1.46 0.44 -11.54
CA TYR A 115 -0.42 1.43 -11.85
C TYR A 115 0.95 0.80 -12.12
N LEU A 116 1.42 -0.10 -11.26
CA LEU A 116 2.71 -0.78 -11.44
C LEU A 116 2.73 -1.62 -12.72
N SER A 117 1.61 -2.27 -13.05
CA SER A 117 1.47 -3.04 -14.29
C SER A 117 1.54 -2.14 -15.52
N MET A 118 0.89 -0.96 -15.50
CA MET A 118 0.98 0.02 -16.58
C MET A 118 2.40 0.58 -16.75
N CYS A 119 3.11 0.86 -15.66
CA CYS A 119 4.52 1.27 -15.71
C CYS A 119 5.37 0.22 -16.44
N LYS A 120 5.18 -1.07 -16.13
CA LYS A 120 5.87 -2.16 -16.82
C LYS A 120 5.50 -2.25 -18.30
N GLU A 121 4.21 -2.18 -18.63
CA GLU A 121 3.70 -2.24 -20.01
C GLU A 121 4.29 -1.11 -20.88
N TYR A 122 4.29 0.11 -20.37
CA TYR A 122 4.78 1.30 -21.09
C TYR A 122 6.25 1.63 -20.81
N GLN A 123 7.03 0.68 -20.27
CA GLN A 123 8.46 0.81 -19.99
C GLN A 123 8.81 2.14 -19.29
N SER A 124 8.06 2.45 -18.25
CA SER A 124 8.18 3.69 -17.47
C SER A 124 8.53 3.36 -16.03
N ASP A 125 9.35 4.21 -15.42
CA ASP A 125 9.73 4.05 -14.02
C ASP A 125 8.52 4.22 -13.09
N THR A 126 8.55 3.49 -11.98
CA THR A 126 7.55 3.63 -10.92
C THR A 126 7.83 4.89 -10.10
N SER A 127 6.80 5.69 -9.87
CA SER A 127 6.91 6.96 -9.13
C SER A 127 6.24 6.87 -7.76
N GLU A 128 7.02 7.05 -6.70
CA GLU A 128 6.51 7.19 -5.32
C GLU A 128 5.48 8.32 -5.20
N ARG A 129 5.70 9.42 -5.93
CA ARG A 129 4.77 10.56 -5.96
C ARG A 129 3.41 10.13 -6.50
N THR A 130 3.38 9.35 -7.57
CA THR A 130 2.13 8.85 -8.16
C THR A 130 1.42 7.91 -7.20
N ILE A 131 2.15 7.00 -6.52
CA ILE A 131 1.59 6.12 -5.50
C ILE A 131 1.00 6.91 -4.33
N ARG A 132 1.69 7.96 -3.88
CA ARG A 132 1.18 8.87 -2.84
C ARG A 132 -0.08 9.60 -3.30
N THR A 133 -0.13 10.07 -4.54
CA THR A 133 -1.32 10.71 -5.10
C THR A 133 -2.49 9.72 -5.18
N LEU A 134 -2.28 8.51 -5.70
CA LEU A 134 -3.31 7.47 -5.77
C LEU A 134 -3.84 7.11 -4.37
N THR A 135 -2.94 6.91 -3.42
CA THR A 135 -3.28 6.64 -2.02
C THR A 135 -4.09 7.78 -1.41
N GLY A 136 -3.64 9.03 -1.55
CA GLY A 136 -4.36 10.20 -1.05
C GLY A 136 -5.73 10.38 -1.69
N THR A 137 -5.85 10.16 -3.01
CA THR A 137 -7.13 10.21 -3.72
C THR A 137 -8.08 9.12 -3.23
N TYR A 138 -7.59 7.92 -2.98
CA TYR A 138 -8.39 6.82 -2.42
C TYR A 138 -8.89 7.17 -1.03
N VAL A 139 -8.00 7.65 -0.15
CA VAL A 139 -8.35 8.03 1.22
C VAL A 139 -9.40 9.15 1.24
N ALA A 140 -9.26 10.16 0.38
CA ALA A 140 -10.13 11.33 0.39
C ALA A 140 -11.46 11.12 -0.36
N TYR A 141 -11.45 10.40 -1.48
CA TYR A 141 -12.55 10.36 -2.44
C TYR A 141 -12.97 8.94 -2.85
N GLY A 142 -12.28 7.92 -2.35
CA GLY A 142 -12.61 6.51 -2.54
C GLY A 142 -12.18 5.92 -3.88
N SER A 143 -12.60 4.68 -4.08
CA SER A 143 -12.18 3.80 -5.18
C SER A 143 -12.50 4.38 -6.57
N LYS A 144 -13.70 4.96 -6.78
CA LYS A 144 -14.11 5.50 -8.08
C LYS A 144 -13.23 6.66 -8.55
N ALA A 145 -12.98 7.63 -7.67
CA ALA A 145 -12.12 8.77 -7.99
C ALA A 145 -10.66 8.32 -8.27
N THR A 146 -10.22 7.27 -7.57
CA THR A 146 -8.90 6.67 -7.79
C THR A 146 -8.82 6.00 -9.16
N GLN A 147 -9.88 5.29 -9.58
CA GLN A 147 -9.97 4.70 -10.91
C GLN A 147 -9.92 5.79 -12.01
N ASP A 148 -10.67 6.87 -11.84
CA ASP A 148 -10.69 7.98 -12.79
C ASP A 148 -9.30 8.62 -12.92
N LEU A 149 -8.58 8.78 -11.80
CA LEU A 149 -7.19 9.23 -11.79
C LEU A 149 -6.26 8.24 -12.50
N LEU A 150 -6.38 6.93 -12.26
CA LEU A 150 -5.59 5.90 -12.93
C LEU A 150 -5.76 5.96 -14.46
N GLN A 151 -6.97 6.19 -14.95
CA GLN A 151 -7.20 6.33 -16.40
C GLN A 151 -6.49 7.57 -16.98
N ASN A 152 -6.37 8.65 -16.21
CA ASN A 152 -5.60 9.81 -16.64
C ASN A 152 -4.10 9.54 -16.64
N VAL A 153 -3.58 8.84 -15.62
CA VAL A 153 -2.17 8.40 -15.57
C VAL A 153 -1.86 7.49 -16.77
N LYS A 154 -2.75 6.54 -17.09
CA LYS A 154 -2.61 5.65 -18.25
C LYS A 154 -2.46 6.43 -19.55
N LYS A 155 -3.31 7.43 -19.78
CA LYS A 155 -3.26 8.29 -20.97
C LYS A 155 -1.92 9.02 -21.08
N GLN A 156 -1.40 9.55 -19.97
CA GLN A 156 -0.12 10.23 -19.93
C GLN A 156 1.06 9.29 -20.24
N LEU A 157 1.05 8.07 -19.67
CA LEU A 157 2.06 7.06 -19.96
C LEU A 157 2.05 6.65 -21.44
N LEU A 158 0.87 6.41 -22.01
CA LEU A 158 0.70 6.07 -23.41
C LEU A 158 1.22 7.19 -24.34
N GLN A 159 0.87 8.45 -24.07
CA GLN A 159 1.36 9.59 -24.84
C GLN A 159 2.89 9.69 -24.79
N THR A 160 3.47 9.51 -23.61
CA THR A 160 4.93 9.57 -23.42
C THR A 160 5.62 8.43 -24.17
N TRP A 161 5.09 7.21 -24.07
CA TRP A 161 5.59 6.03 -24.76
C TRP A 161 5.52 6.18 -26.29
N ALA A 162 4.37 6.62 -26.82
CA ALA A 162 4.20 6.88 -28.25
C ALA A 162 5.18 7.94 -28.77
N SER A 163 5.36 9.03 -28.02
CA SER A 163 6.30 10.11 -28.36
C SER A 163 7.77 9.63 -28.38
N ARG A 164 8.14 8.70 -27.49
CA ARG A 164 9.48 8.11 -27.47
C ARG A 164 9.71 7.23 -28.70
N ASN A 165 8.73 6.41 -29.07
CA ASN A 165 8.87 5.47 -30.18
C ASN A 165 8.87 6.16 -31.55
N GLN A 166 8.12 7.25 -31.73
CA GLN A 166 8.18 8.05 -32.97
C GLN A 166 9.56 8.70 -33.19
N LYS A 167 10.24 9.11 -32.11
CA LYS A 167 11.60 9.69 -32.20
C LYS A 167 12.66 8.65 -32.59
N ILE A 168 12.41 7.37 -32.30
CA ILE A 168 13.31 6.28 -32.67
C ILE A 168 13.17 5.99 -34.17
N THR A 169 11.94 5.91 -34.68
CA THR A 169 11.69 5.64 -36.12
C THR A 169 12.09 6.80 -37.04
N GLY A 170 11.98 8.06 -36.59
CA GLY A 170 12.37 9.23 -37.38
C GLY A 170 13.88 9.50 -37.46
N ARG A 171 14.72 8.73 -36.75
CA ARG A 171 16.19 8.89 -36.77
C ARG A 171 16.87 8.01 -37.81
N ASP A 172 16.23 6.93 -38.24
CA ASP A 172 16.79 5.97 -39.21
C ASP A 172 16.60 6.42 -40.68
N GLU A 173 15.75 7.40 -40.96
CA GLU A 173 15.54 7.93 -42.33
C GLU A 173 16.52 9.06 -42.71
N GLY A 174 17.41 9.48 -41.80
CA GLY A 174 18.37 10.58 -42.00
C GLY A 174 19.78 10.18 -42.48
N MET A 175 20.05 8.90 -42.69
CA MET A 175 21.37 8.39 -43.12
C MET A 175 21.30 7.66 -44.48
N ALA A 176 20.58 8.21 -45.46
CA ALA A 176 20.86 7.91 -46.87
C ALA A 176 21.93 8.90 -47.35
N VAL A 177 23.20 8.52 -47.18
CA VAL A 177 24.36 9.21 -47.74
C VAL A 177 24.20 9.21 -49.26
N SER A 178 24.09 10.40 -49.84
CA SER A 178 24.28 10.66 -51.26
C SER A 178 25.67 10.16 -51.67
N GLY A 179 25.73 9.01 -52.33
CA GLY A 179 26.90 8.53 -53.04
C GLY A 179 26.81 8.99 -54.49
N GLU A 180 27.78 9.81 -54.89
CA GLU A 180 28.06 10.30 -56.24
C GLU A 180 28.27 9.17 -57.26
#